data_AF-A0A699S468-F1
#
_entry.id   AF-A0A699S468-F1
#
_cell.length_a   1.000
_cell.length_b   1.000
_cell.length_c   1.000
_cell.angle_alpha   90.00
_cell.angle_beta   90.00
_cell.angle_gamma   90.00
#
_symmetry.space_group_name_H-M   'P 1'
#
loop_
_entity.id
_entity.type
_entity.pdbx_description
1 polymer ?
#
loop_
_entity_poly.entity_id
_entity_poly.type
_entity_poly.pdbx_seq_one_letter_code
_entity_poly.pdbx_strand_id
1 'polypeptide(L)'
;MMKGFDIGIQEKKAKLFNGWERFTSNEGESIESYYNRFLKLMNDLTRNKHFLEKIASNLKPKRTDAAYLQTQLLIAQKEEA
;
A
#
# COMPACT_ATOMS: atom_id res chain seq x y z
N MET A 1 -10.40 -13.48 -16.47
CA MET A 1 -9.37 -14.43 -15.99
C MET A 1 -8.15 -13.64 -15.57
N MET A 2 -7.81 -13.63 -14.28
CA MET A 2 -6.60 -12.95 -13.77
C MET A 2 -5.36 -13.73 -14.23
N LYS A 3 -4.48 -13.05 -14.97
CA LYS A 3 -3.21 -13.64 -15.44
C LYS A 3 -2.26 -13.79 -14.24
N GLY A 4 -1.53 -14.91 -14.16
CA GLY A 4 -0.62 -15.25 -13.04
C GLY A 4 0.44 -14.20 -12.66
N PHE A 5 0.63 -13.15 -13.47
CA PHE A 5 1.43 -11.98 -13.13
C PHE A 5 0.86 -11.19 -11.93
N ASP A 6 -0.47 -11.17 -11.76
CA ASP A 6 -1.13 -10.49 -10.64
C ASP A 6 -0.93 -11.21 -9.30
N ILE A 7 -0.77 -12.54 -9.30
CA ILE A 7 -0.67 -13.32 -8.05
C ILE A 7 0.65 -13.02 -7.33
N GLY A 8 1.78 -13.11 -8.04
CA GLY A 8 3.09 -12.79 -7.45
C GLY A 8 3.22 -11.31 -7.03
N ILE A 9 2.43 -10.45 -7.66
CA ILE A 9 2.31 -9.02 -7.35
C ILE A 9 1.55 -8.79 -6.05
N GLN A 10 0.37 -9.40 -5.90
CA GLN A 10 -0.44 -9.27 -4.69
C GLN A 10 0.23 -9.93 -3.49
N GLU A 11 0.95 -11.04 -3.71
CA GLU A 11 1.69 -11.73 -2.66
C GLU A 11 2.86 -10.88 -2.12
N LYS A 12 3.62 -10.23 -3.01
CA LYS A 12 4.68 -9.29 -2.59
C LYS A 12 4.10 -8.09 -1.83
N LYS A 13 2.95 -7.58 -2.26
CA LYS A 13 2.24 -6.48 -1.58
C LYS A 13 1.77 -6.88 -0.18
N ALA A 14 1.14 -8.04 -0.05
CA ALA A 14 0.65 -8.56 1.23
C ALA A 14 1.80 -8.79 2.23
N LYS A 15 2.93 -9.32 1.76
CA LYS A 15 4.13 -9.50 2.60
C LYS A 15 4.70 -8.19 3.12
N LEU A 16 4.78 -7.16 2.28
CA LEU A 16 5.24 -5.81 2.67
C LEU A 16 4.31 -5.15 3.70
N PHE A 17 3.00 -5.22 3.47
CA PHE A 17 2.02 -4.59 4.35
C PHE A 17 1.95 -5.26 5.72
N ASN A 18 1.98 -6.60 5.75
CA ASN A 18 2.06 -7.38 6.99
C ASN A 18 3.37 -7.10 7.74
N GLY A 19 4.49 -6.97 7.02
CA GLY A 19 5.78 -6.60 7.60
C GLY A 19 5.80 -5.19 8.22
N TRP A 20 5.09 -4.24 7.61
CA TRP A 20 4.91 -2.89 8.14
C TRP A 20 3.99 -2.86 9.37
N GLU A 21 2.83 -3.52 9.29
CA GLU A 21 1.83 -3.56 10.37
C GLU A 21 2.40 -4.20 11.65
N ARG A 22 3.31 -5.17 11.51
CA ARG A 22 3.97 -5.85 12.63
C ARG A 22 5.35 -5.25 12.96
N PHE A 23 5.72 -4.11 12.39
CA PHE A 23 7.02 -3.50 12.65
C PHE A 23 7.03 -2.77 13.99
N THR A 24 7.60 -3.43 15.00
CA THR A 24 7.83 -2.87 16.34
C THR A 24 9.27 -3.14 16.78
N SER A 25 9.74 -2.40 17.79
CA SER A 25 11.04 -2.68 18.41
C SER A 25 11.01 -4.03 19.13
N ASN A 26 12.14 -4.74 19.11
CA ASN A 26 12.31 -5.97 19.90
C ASN A 26 12.88 -5.63 21.29
N GLU A 27 12.60 -6.49 22.27
CA GLU A 27 13.22 -6.37 23.59
C GLU A 27 14.74 -6.55 23.50
N GLY A 28 15.50 -5.66 24.14
CA GLY A 28 16.98 -5.66 24.09
C GLY A 28 17.57 -5.17 22.76
N GLU A 29 16.76 -4.69 21.82
CA GLU A 29 17.25 -4.11 20.57
C GLU A 29 17.94 -2.76 20.80
N SER A 30 19.14 -2.60 20.23
CA SER A 30 19.81 -1.30 20.23
C SER A 30 19.12 -0.33 19.27
N ILE A 31 19.18 0.96 19.58
CA ILE A 31 18.62 2.02 18.73
C ILE A 31 19.19 1.96 17.31
N GLU A 32 20.46 1.64 17.17
CA GLU A 32 21.12 1.47 15.87
C GLU A 32 20.55 0.29 15.07
N SER A 33 20.35 -0.87 15.72
CA SER A 33 19.73 -2.04 15.08
C SER A 33 18.30 -1.73 14.61
N TYR A 34 17.52 -1.08 15.47
CA TYR A 34 16.16 -0.67 15.16
C TYR A 34 16.13 0.24 13.92
N TYR A 35 16.99 1.27 13.91
CA TYR A 35 17.03 2.23 12.81
C TYR A 35 17.48 1.58 11.49
N ASN A 36 18.46 0.68 11.53
CA ASN A 36 18.90 -0.07 10.37
C ASN A 36 17.78 -0.95 9.77
N ARG A 37 16.98 -1.63 10.61
CA ARG A 37 15.81 -2.39 10.16
C ARG A 37 14.73 -1.49 9.57
N PHE A 38 14.48 -0.35 10.22
CA PHE A 38 13.50 0.63 9.75
C PHE A 38 13.89 1.19 8.37
N LEU A 39 15.15 1.60 8.18
CA LEU A 39 15.65 2.09 6.90
C LEU A 39 15.51 1.05 5.79
N LYS A 40 15.78 -0.23 6.09
CA LYS A 40 15.59 -1.32 5.12
C LYS A 40 14.13 -1.47 4.70
N LEU A 41 13.20 -1.45 5.66
CA LEU A 41 11.76 -1.48 5.39
C LEU A 41 11.31 -0.28 4.53
N MET A 42 11.78 0.92 4.85
CA MET A 42 11.48 2.14 4.09
C MET A 42 12.05 2.10 2.67
N ASN A 43 13.24 1.55 2.49
CA ASN A 43 13.83 1.35 1.17
C ASN A 43 13.05 0.32 0.34
N ASP A 44 12.59 -0.77 0.96
CA ASP A 44 11.75 -1.75 0.29
C ASP A 44 10.39 -1.15 -0.11
N LEU A 45 9.76 -0.34 0.74
CA LEU A 45 8.54 0.39 0.41
C LEU A 45 8.76 1.40 -0.73
N THR A 46 9.86 2.16 -0.67
CA THR A 46 10.20 3.20 -1.66
C THR A 46 10.57 2.59 -3.01
N ARG A 47 11.29 1.47 -3.03
CA ARG A 47 11.63 0.74 -4.28
C ARG A 47 10.38 0.14 -4.94
N ASN A 48 9.35 -0.14 -4.15
CA ASN A 48 8.04 -0.55 -4.64
C ASN A 48 7.09 0.65 -4.88
N LYS A 49 7.53 1.90 -4.75
CA LYS A 49 6.71 3.10 -5.01
C LYS A 49 6.23 3.18 -6.45
N HIS A 50 7.12 3.01 -7.43
CA HIS A 50 6.74 2.99 -8.85
C HIS A 50 5.76 1.88 -9.19
N PHE A 51 5.79 0.81 -8.42
CA PHE A 51 4.85 -0.30 -8.52
C PHE A 51 3.47 0.07 -7.96
N LEU A 52 3.44 0.75 -6.80
CA LEU A 52 2.22 1.32 -6.22
C LEU A 52 1.62 2.44 -7.09
N GLU A 53 2.44 3.29 -7.69
CA GLU A 53 2.01 4.33 -8.65
C GLU A 53 1.43 3.70 -9.92
N LYS A 54 2.03 2.64 -10.44
CA LYS A 54 1.52 1.90 -11.60
C LYS A 54 0.18 1.23 -11.29
N ILE A 55 0.02 0.61 -10.12
CA ILE A 55 -1.26 0.06 -9.68
C ILE A 55 -2.29 1.17 -9.45
N ALA A 56 -1.93 2.24 -8.74
CA ALA A 56 -2.80 3.38 -8.52
C ALA A 56 -3.24 4.01 -9.85
N SER A 57 -2.36 4.07 -10.86
CA SER A 57 -2.70 4.56 -12.21
C SER A 57 -3.58 3.59 -13.02
N ASN A 58 -3.51 2.29 -12.73
CA ASN A 58 -4.39 1.27 -13.31
C ASN A 58 -5.75 1.21 -12.58
N LEU A 59 -5.78 1.58 -11.29
CA LEU A 59 -6.98 1.72 -10.47
C LEU A 59 -7.64 3.10 -10.60
N LYS A 60 -6.93 4.11 -11.12
CA LYS A 60 -7.54 5.36 -11.58
C LYS A 60 -8.58 4.97 -12.62
N PRO A 61 -9.88 5.27 -12.41
CA PRO A 61 -10.92 4.86 -13.34
C PRO A 61 -10.61 5.44 -14.72
N LYS A 62 -10.33 4.57 -15.68
CA LYS A 62 -10.37 4.95 -17.09
C LYS A 62 -11.84 5.07 -17.45
N ARG A 63 -12.37 6.28 -17.29
CA ARG A 63 -13.76 6.72 -17.50
C ARG A 63 -14.60 6.71 -16.22
N THR A 64 -15.40 7.76 -16.16
CA THR A 64 -16.41 8.13 -15.19
C THR A 64 -17.47 7.04 -15.04
N ASP A 65 -17.17 5.98 -14.29
CA ASP A 65 -18.19 5.01 -13.92
C ASP A 65 -19.04 5.63 -12.81
N ALA A 66 -20.36 5.69 -13.03
CA ALA A 66 -21.32 6.36 -12.15
C ALA A 66 -21.19 5.92 -10.67
N ALA A 67 -20.78 4.66 -10.44
CA ALA A 67 -20.52 4.11 -9.11
C ALA A 67 -19.38 4.83 -8.36
N TYR A 68 -18.32 5.26 -9.05
CA TYR A 68 -17.21 5.99 -8.43
C TYR A 68 -17.64 7.40 -8.03
N LEU A 69 -18.35 8.10 -8.92
CA LEU A 69 -18.89 9.43 -8.62
C LEU A 69 -19.93 9.36 -7.49
N GLN A 70 -20.78 8.34 -7.48
CA GLN A 70 -21.76 8.12 -6.42
C GLN A 70 -21.08 7.81 -5.08
N THR A 71 -19.98 7.05 -5.09
CA THR A 71 -19.19 6.77 -3.88
C THR A 71 -18.52 8.05 -3.37
N GLN A 72 -17.94 8.88 -4.24
CA GLN A 72 -17.36 10.17 -3.82
C GLN A 72 -18.40 11.14 -3.25
N LEU A 73 -19.59 11.21 -3.86
CA LEU A 73 -20.70 12.02 -3.35
C LEU A 73 -21.14 11.57 -1.96
N LEU A 74 -21.25 10.25 -1.75
CA LEU A 74 -21.65 9.68 -0.46
C LEU A 74 -20.61 9.92 0.64
N ILE A 75 -19.32 10.01 0.29
CA ILE A 75 -18.24 10.33 1.22
C ILE A 75 -18.27 11.82 1.57
N ALA A 76 -18.40 12.70 0.58
CA ALA A 76 -18.46 14.15 0.81
C ALA A 76 -19.65 14.55 1.70
N GLN A 77 -20.82 13.93 1.51
CA GLN A 77 -22.00 14.15 2.36
C GLN A 77 -21.84 13.67 3.81
N LYS A 78 -20.87 12.78 4.08
CA LYS A 78 -20.58 12.27 5.43
C LYS A 78 -19.50 13.06 6.15
N GLU A 79 -18.70 13.85 5.44
CA GLU A 79 -17.66 14.70 6.04
C GLU A 79 -18.18 16.11 6.41
N GLU A 80 -19.33 16.52 5.85
CA GLU A 80 -19.99 17.80 6.16
C GLU A 80 -20.99 17.73 7.33
N ALA A 81 -21.11 16.59 8.03
CA ALA A 81 -21.98 16.38 9.19
C ALA A 81 -21.18 16.07 10.45
#